data_AF-A0A0Q7G7T6-F1
#
_entry.id   AF-A0A0Q7G7T6-F1
#
_cell.length_a   1.000
_cell.length_b   1.000
_cell.length_c   1.000
_cell.angle_alpha   90.00
_cell.angle_beta   90.00
_cell.angle_gamma   90.00
#
_symmetry.space_group_name_H-M   'P 1'
#
loop_
_entity.id
_entity.type
_entity.pdbx_description
1 polymer ?
#
loop_
_entity_poly.entity_id
_entity_poly.type
_entity_poly.pdbx_seq_one_letter_code
_entity_poly.pdbx_strand_id
1 'polypeptide(L)' 'MEIRFQTKEESNRQQQEEFLKLSKVERIYSFLRLSERISKFPVKNKVDKNKDNFQIVIDRNDKK' A
#
# COMPACT_ATOMS: atom_id res chain seq x y z
N MET A 1 19.01 8.54 1.09
CA MET A 1 18.77 7.18 1.63
C MET A 1 20.10 6.69 2.16
N GLU A 2 20.20 6.48 3.47
CA GLU A 2 21.39 5.86 4.09
C GLU A 2 21.16 4.36 4.20
N ILE A 3 22.09 3.55 3.69
CA ILE A 3 22.03 2.09 3.85
C ILE A 3 22.75 1.75 5.15
N ARG A 4 22.00 1.26 6.13
CA ARG A 4 22.54 0.81 7.43
C ARG A 4 22.47 -0.71 7.49
N PHE A 5 23.58 -1.36 7.83
CA PHE A 5 23.63 -2.78 8.10
C PHE A 5 23.31 -3.01 9.57
N GLN A 6 22.11 -3.50 9.85
CA GLN A 6 21.64 -3.79 11.20
C GLN A 6 21.03 -5.19 11.25
N THR A 7 21.00 -5.78 12.44
CA THR A 7 20.35 -7.07 12.65
C THR A 7 18.83 -6.94 12.57
N LYS A 8 18.13 -8.06 12.33
CA LYS A 8 16.66 -8.08 12.33
C LYS A 8 16.09 -7.64 13.69
N GLU A 9 16.75 -8.06 14.78
CA GLU A 9 16.35 -7.71 16.15
C GLU A 9 16.44 -6.20 16.40
N GLU A 10 17.55 -5.56 16.01
CA GLU A 10 17.73 -4.11 16.16
C GLU A 10 16.70 -3.32 15.33
N SER A 11 16.45 -3.76 14.09
CA SER A 11 15.46 -3.14 13.21
C SER A 11 14.05 -3.22 13.78
N ASN A 12 13.67 -4.38 14.29
CA ASN A 12 12.35 -4.60 14.90
C ASN A 12 12.17 -3.74 16.15
N ARG A 13 13.21 -3.66 17.00
CA ARG A 13 13.19 -2.83 18.20
C ARG A 13 13.02 -1.35 17.86
N GLN A 14 13.78 -0.83 16.89
CA GLN A 14 13.67 0.57 16.47
C GLN A 14 12.26 0.89 15.95
N GLN A 15 11.70 0.04 15.07
CA GLN A 15 10.35 0.23 14.55
C GLN A 15 9.29 0.19 15.65
N GLN A 16 9.45 -0.68 16.64
CA GLN A 16 8.55 -0.75 17.79
C GLN A 16 8.63 0.53 18.65
N GLU A 17 9.84 1.00 18.95
CA GLU A 17 10.05 2.25 19.70
C GLU A 17 9.47 3.46 18.95
N GLU A 18 9.68 3.55 17.63
CA GLU A 18 9.10 4.58 16.77
C GLU A 18 7.56 4.52 16.77
N PHE A 19 6.98 3.33 16.66
CA PHE A 19 5.53 3.15 16.71
C PHE A 19 4.94 3.56 18.07
N LEU A 20 5.63 3.25 19.16
CA LEU A 20 5.17 3.59 20.51
C LEU A 20 5.27 5.09 20.80
N LYS A 21 6.21 5.81 20.17
CA LYS A 21 6.32 7.29 20.25
C LYS A 21 5.13 8.01 19.60
N LEU A 22 4.47 7.39 18.63
CA LEU A 22 3.28 7.95 17.99
C LEU A 22 2.09 7.97 18.95
N SER A 23 1.28 9.04 18.86
CA SER A 23 -0.02 9.11 19.51
C SER A 23 -0.99 8.06 18.96
N LYS A 24 -2.05 7.75 19.70
CA LYS A 24 -3.04 6.73 19.30
C LYS A 24 -3.61 6.99 17.91
N VAL A 25 -3.89 8.25 17.59
CA VAL A 25 -4.44 8.68 16.29
C VAL A 25 -3.42 8.50 15.18
N GLU A 26 -2.16 8.89 15.41
CA GLU A 26 -1.09 8.77 14.43
C GLU A 26 -0.76 7.31 14.09
N ARG A 27 -0.88 6.39 15.06
CA ARG A 27 -0.73 4.95 14.82
C ARG A 27 -1.72 4.45 13.77
N ILE A 28 -2.99 4.87 13.86
CA ILE A 28 -4.03 4.49 12.89
C ILE A 28 -3.68 5.06 11.51
N TYR A 29 -3.35 6.34 11.42
CA TYR A 29 -2.99 6.95 10.13
C TYR A 29 -1.70 6.37 9.54
N SER A 30 -0.74 5.96 10.36
CA SER A 30 0.47 5.27 9.93
C SER A 30 0.12 3.93 9.27
N PHE A 31 -0.75 3.15 9.92
CA PHE A 31 -1.28 1.91 9.36
C PHE A 31 -2.00 2.13 8.02
N LEU A 32 -2.93 3.08 7.94
CA LEU A 32 -3.68 3.35 6.71
C LEU A 32 -2.76 3.75 5.54
N ARG A 33 -1.75 4.59 5.81
CA ARG A 33 -0.75 4.98 4.81
C ARG A 33 0.09 3.78 4.34
N LEU A 34 0.44 2.88 5.25
CA LEU A 34 1.15 1.66 4.90
C LEU A 34 0.28 0.76 4.01
N SER A 35 -0.98 0.53 4.38
CA SER A 35 -1.93 -0.26 3.58
C SER A 35 -2.11 0.31 2.17
N GLU A 36 -2.23 1.64 2.05
CA GLU A 36 -2.34 2.30 0.74
C GLU A 36 -1.09 2.03 -0.12
N ARG A 37 0.11 2.13 0.45
CA ARG A 37 1.36 1.85 -0.29
C ARG A 37 1.46 0.40 -0.72
N ILE A 38 1.12 -0.53 0.17
CA ILE A 38 1.11 -1.97 -0.13
C ILE A 38 0.13 -2.27 -1.27
N SER A 39 -1.03 -1.61 -1.31
CA SER A 39 -2.02 -1.79 -2.39
C SER A 39 -1.48 -1.41 -3.78
N LYS A 40 -0.45 -0.55 -3.84
CA LYS A 40 0.19 -0.11 -5.08
C LYS A 40 1.34 -1.02 -5.52
N PHE A 41 1.70 -2.04 -4.72
CA PHE A 41 2.80 -2.93 -5.07
C PHE A 41 2.45 -3.80 -6.29
N PRO A 42 3.42 -4.10 -7.14
CA PRO A 42 3.21 -4.99 -8.27
C PRO A 42 2.93 -6.41 -7.75
N VAL A 43 1.67 -6.83 -7.78
CA VAL A 43 1.25 -8.20 -7.46
C VAL A 43 1.04 -9.00 -8.75
N LYS A 44 1.44 -10.28 -8.75
CA LYS A 44 1.28 -11.19 -9.91
C LYS A 44 -0.19 -11.40 -10.29
N ASN A 45 -1.05 -11.51 -9.28
CA ASN A 45 -2.49 -11.70 -9.44
C ASN A 45 -3.20 -10.41 -9.02
N LYS A 46 -3.27 -9.43 -9.93
CA LYS A 46 -4.18 -8.30 -9.70
C LYS A 46 -5.60 -8.86 -9.75
N VAL A 47 -6.35 -8.69 -8.65
CA VAL A 47 -7.79 -8.98 -8.67
C VAL A 47 -8.39 -8.08 -9.72
N ASP A 48 -8.89 -8.69 -10.80
CA ASP A 48 -9.53 -7.95 -11.86
C ASP A 48 -10.85 -7.40 -11.30
N LYS A 49 -10.86 -6.08 -11.06
CA LYS A 49 -11.97 -5.40 -10.38
C LYS A 49 -13.29 -5.55 -11.14
N ASN A 50 -13.23 -5.92 -12.42
CA ASN A 50 -14.38 -6.04 -13.29
C ASN A 50 -14.69 -7.49 -13.71
N LYS A 51 -14.02 -8.50 -13.13
CA LYS A 51 -14.18 -9.90 -13.55
C LYS A 51 -15.65 -10.36 -13.60
N ASP A 52 -16.46 -9.87 -12.66
CA ASP A 52 -17.88 -10.22 -12.52
C ASP A 52 -18.82 -8.99 -12.66
N ASN A 53 -18.30 -7.83 -13.08
CA ASN A 53 -19.09 -6.60 -13.23
C ASN A 53 -19.48 -6.38 -14.70
N PHE A 54 -20.68 -5.85 -14.93
CA PHE A 54 -21.08 -5.35 -16.25
C PHE A 54 -20.30 -4.08 -16.58
N GLN A 55 -19.28 -4.19 -17.43
CA GLN A 55 -18.52 -3.05 -17.92
C GLN A 55 -19.20 -2.45 -19.15
N ILE A 56 -19.79 -1.27 -19.01
CA ILE A 56 -20.31 -0.50 -20.16
C ILE A 56 -19.15 0.29 -20.76
N VAL A 57 -18.69 -0.12 -21.94
CA VAL A 57 -17.67 0.60 -22.71
C VAL A 57 -18.38 1.44 -23.76
N ILE A 58 -18.25 2.76 -23.68
CA ILE A 58 -18.75 3.69 -24.70
C ILE A 58 -17.60 3.96 -25.66
N ASP A 59 -17.58 3.29 -26.81
CA ASP A 59 -16.62 3.58 -27.88
C ASP A 59 -17.14 4.76 -28.73
N ARG A 60 -16.29 5.78 -28.96
CA ARG A 60 -16.61 6.95 -29.78
C ARG A 60 -16.04 6.82 -31.19
N ASN A 61 -16.04 5.62 -31.75
CA ASN A 61 -15.74 5.40 -33.16
C ASN A 61 -16.98 5.62 -34.00
N ASP A 62 -17.52 6.84 -33.95
CA ASP A 62 -18.41 7.34 -35.00
C ASP A 62 -17.55 7.56 -36.24
N LYS A 63 -17.66 6.60 -37.16
CA LYS A 63 -17.04 6.62 -38.48
C LYS A 63 -17.35 7.96 -39.17
N LYS A 64 -16.30 8.65 -39.61
CA LYS A 64 -16.37 9.57 -40.75
C LYS A 64 -16.20 8.79 -42.05
#